data_AF-A0A534J2L3-F1
#
_entry.id   AF-A0A534J2L3-F1
#
_cell.length_a   1.000
_cell.length_b   1.000
_cell.length_c   1.000
_cell.angle_alpha   90.00
_cell.angle_beta   90.00
_cell.angle_gamma   90.00
#
_symmetry.space_group_name_H-M   'P 1'
#
loop_
_entity.id
_entity.type
_entity.pdbx_description
1 polymer ?
#
loop_
_entity_poly.entity_id
_entity_poly.type
_entity_poly.pdbx_seq_one_letter_code
_entity_poly.pdbx_strand_id
1 'polypeptide(L)' 'MALPLIRWILIVVLVVAGIYLLIFHMAPWPANHEAIGLGKSHLAHAVVGIVLIVAAGYLWFSGRRKTVGTPAA' A
#
# COMPACT_ATOMS: atom_id res chain seq x y z
N MET A 1 -15.46 -18.09 -4.05
CA MET A 1 -14.65 -17.84 -2.82
C MET A 1 -13.35 -17.04 -3.06
N ALA A 2 -12.86 -16.87 -4.30
CA ALA A 2 -11.57 -16.18 -4.55
C ALA A 2 -11.59 -14.64 -4.39
N LEU A 3 -12.73 -13.99 -4.66
CA LEU A 3 -12.84 -12.53 -4.64
C LEU A 3 -12.49 -11.87 -3.28
N PRO A 4 -12.92 -12.39 -2.11
CA PRO A 4 -12.49 -11.84 -0.82
C PRO A 4 -10.99 -12.06 -0.57
N LEU A 5 -10.45 -13.23 -0.93
CA LEU A 5 -9.02 -13.53 -0.75
C LEU A 5 -8.13 -12.60 -1.59
N ILE A 6 -8.45 -12.42 -2.87
CA ILE A 6 -7.70 -11.52 -3.78
C ILE A 6 -7.71 -10.10 -3.24
N ARG A 7 -8.86 -9.63 -2.74
CA ARG A 7 -8.97 -8.31 -2.14
C ARG A 7 -8.03 -8.15 -0.94
N TRP A 8 -7.98 -9.14 -0.06
CA TRP A 8 -7.09 -9.14 1.10
C TRP A 8 -5.62 -9.15 0.70
N ILE A 9 -5.25 -9.97 -0.29
CA ILE A 9 -3.90 -9.99 -0.85
C ILE A 9 -3.53 -8.59 -1.38
N LEU A 10 -4.42 -7.95 -2.15
CA LEU A 10 -4.19 -6.61 -2.67
C LEU A 10 -4.00 -5.57 -1.55
N ILE A 11 -4.82 -5.62 -0.50
CA ILE A 11 -4.66 -4.72 0.65
C ILE A 11 -3.29 -4.90 1.30
N VAL A 12 -2.88 -6.15 1.55
CA VAL A 12 -1.57 -6.45 2.16
C VAL A 12 -0.43 -5.96 1.27
N VAL A 13 -0.47 -6.24 -0.02
CA VAL A 13 0.55 -5.80 -0.99
C VAL A 13 0.67 -4.27 -1.01
N LEU A 14 -0.46 -3.56 -1.08
CA LEU A 14 -0.48 -2.09 -1.08
C LEU A 14 0.08 -1.51 0.23
N VAL A 15 -0.26 -2.11 1.37
CA VAL A 15 0.25 -1.66 2.68
C VAL A 15 1.76 -1.88 2.79
N VAL A 16 2.25 -3.08 2.45
CA VAL A 16 3.67 -3.41 2.55
C VAL A 16 4.50 -2.53 1.60
N ALA A 17 4.06 -2.38 0.36
CA ALA A 17 4.73 -1.51 -0.61
C ALA A 17 4.68 -0.03 -0.19
N GLY A 18 3.53 0.44 0.29
CA GLY A 18 3.37 1.81 0.78
C GLY A 18 4.30 2.13 1.96
N ILE A 19 4.38 1.24 2.95
CA ILE A 19 5.29 1.37 4.09
C ILE A 19 6.75 1.34 3.65
N TYR A 20 7.11 0.43 2.73
CA TYR A 20 8.46 0.37 2.20
C TYR A 20 8.89 1.69 1.56
N LEU A 21 8.04 2.26 0.70
CA LEU A 21 8.27 3.55 0.06
C LEU A 21 8.23 4.74 1.01
N LEU A 22 7.68 4.61 2.22
CA LEU A 22 7.67 5.69 3.20
C LEU A 22 8.87 5.65 4.15
N ILE A 23 9.24 4.45 4.61
CA ILE A 23 10.16 4.28 5.75
C ILE A 23 11.48 3.64 5.32
N PHE A 24 11.43 2.66 4.42
CA PHE A 24 12.53 1.73 4.17
C PHE A 24 13.30 1.99 2.87
N HIS A 25 12.99 3.07 2.15
CA HIS A 25 13.69 3.48 0.93
C HIS A 25 14.91 4.39 1.17
N MET A 26 15.17 4.75 2.44
CA MET A 26 16.30 5.59 2.86
C MET A 26 17.42 4.74 3.51
N ALA A 27 18.65 5.25 3.56
CA ALA A 27 19.73 4.59 4.30
C ALA A 27 19.37 4.39 5.80
N PRO A 28 19.77 3.27 6.44
CA PRO A 28 20.70 2.22 6.01
C PRO A 28 20.03 1.00 5.34
N TRP A 29 18.78 1.11 4.91
CA TRP A 29 18.03 -0.05 4.42
C TRP A 29 18.48 -0.52 3.03
N PRO A 30 18.47 -1.85 2.75
CA PRO A 30 18.90 -2.38 1.46
C PRO A 30 18.01 -1.90 0.31
N ALA A 31 18.59 -1.81 -0.89
CA ALA A 31 17.96 -1.31 -2.11
C ALA A 31 17.52 0.18 -2.08
N ASN A 32 18.12 0.99 -1.21
CA ASN A 32 18.01 2.45 -1.32
C ASN A 32 18.81 2.96 -2.54
N HIS A 33 18.30 3.99 -3.20
CA HIS A 33 18.91 4.54 -4.40
C HIS A 33 20.07 5.52 -4.10
N GLU A 34 20.24 5.92 -2.83
CA GLU A 34 21.35 6.76 -2.38
C GLU A 34 22.68 6.01 -2.47
N ALA A 35 22.68 4.71 -2.14
CA ALA A 35 23.85 3.84 -2.18
C ALA A 35 24.38 3.57 -3.60
N ILE A 36 23.56 3.78 -4.62
CA ILE A 36 23.91 3.61 -6.04
C ILE A 36 24.02 4.95 -6.80
N GLY A 37 24.03 6.08 -6.09
CA GLY A 37 24.33 7.39 -6.69
C GLY A 37 23.16 8.07 -7.43
N LEU A 38 21.92 7.59 -7.28
CA LEU A 38 20.73 8.17 -7.94
C LEU A 38 20.16 9.41 -7.22
N GLY A 39 20.92 9.99 -6.28
CA GLY A 39 20.54 11.20 -5.53
C GLY A 39 19.71 10.95 -4.27
N LYS A 40 19.30 12.03 -3.60
CA LYS A 40 18.60 12.04 -2.30
C LYS A 40 17.13 12.49 -2.38
N SER A 41 16.58 12.54 -3.60
CA SER A 41 15.20 13.01 -3.80
C SER A 41 14.19 11.92 -3.44
N HIS A 42 13.70 11.97 -2.21
CA HIS A 42 12.76 10.99 -1.64
C HIS A 42 11.28 11.37 -1.80
N LEU A 43 11.01 12.56 -2.34
CA LEU A 43 9.64 13.09 -2.47
C LEU A 43 8.73 12.17 -3.28
N ALA A 44 9.24 11.61 -4.39
CA ALA A 44 8.49 10.71 -5.25
C ALA A 44 8.05 9.44 -4.49
N HIS A 45 8.97 8.84 -3.74
CA HIS A 45 8.68 7.65 -2.92
C HIS A 45 7.64 7.95 -1.84
N ALA A 46 7.76 9.09 -1.16
CA ALA A 46 6.79 9.49 -0.14
C ALA A 46 5.38 9.68 -0.73
N VAL A 47 5.26 10.39 -1.86
CA VAL A 47 3.97 10.61 -2.53
C VAL A 47 3.35 9.29 -2.98
N VAL A 48 4.13 8.43 -3.65
CA VAL A 48 3.64 7.12 -4.10
C VAL A 48 3.24 6.26 -2.89
N GLY A 49 4.06 6.24 -1.83
CA GLY A 49 3.78 5.50 -0.61
C GLY A 49 2.46 5.91 0.04
N ILE A 50 2.19 7.22 0.17
CA ILE A 50 0.91 7.75 0.68
C ILE A 50 -0.26 7.28 -0.19
N VAL A 51 -0.14 7.40 -1.52
CA VAL A 51 -1.20 6.97 -2.45
C VAL A 51 -1.53 5.49 -2.29
N LEU A 52 -0.52 4.62 -2.12
CA LEU A 52 -0.74 3.18 -1.90
C LEU A 52 -1.47 2.91 -0.58
N ILE A 53 -1.09 3.60 0.51
CA ILE A 53 -1.77 3.46 1.81
C ILE A 53 -3.22 3.94 1.75
N VAL A 54 -3.47 5.07 1.10
CA VAL A 54 -4.83 5.60 0.88
C VAL A 54 -5.66 4.62 0.05
N ALA A 55 -5.10 4.06 -1.03
CA ALA A 55 -5.77 3.06 -1.85
C ALA A 55 -6.11 1.79 -1.05
N ALA A 56 -5.20 1.31 -0.20
CA ALA A 56 -5.45 0.18 0.69
C ALA A 56 -6.59 0.47 1.67
N GLY A 57 -6.59 1.66 2.30
CA GLY A 57 -7.66 2.10 3.19
C GLY A 57 -9.00 2.23 2.49
N TYR A 58 -9.01 2.75 1.27
CA TYR A 58 -10.21 2.81 0.44
C TYR A 58 -10.74 1.41 0.08
N LEU A 59 -9.84 0.49 -0.31
CA LEU A 59 -10.19 -0.88 -0.66
C LEU A 59 -10.70 -1.65 0.57
N TRP A 60 -10.15 -1.40 1.75
CA TRP A 60 -10.69 -1.90 3.02
C TRP A 60 -12.12 -1.40 3.27
N PHE A 61 -12.29 -0.07 3.26
CA PHE A 61 -13.55 0.57 3.62
C PHE A 61 -14.70 0.22 2.67
N SER A 62 -14.43 0.22 1.37
CA SER A 62 -15.41 -0.20 0.34
C SER A 62 -15.82 -1.67 0.46
N GLY A 63 -15.08 -2.50 1.18
CA GLY A 63 -15.39 -3.92 1.37
C GLY A 63 -16.44 -4.15 2.42
N ARG A 64 -16.36 -3.37 3.50
CA ARG A 64 -17.35 -3.40 4.58
C ARG A 64 -18.74 -2.95 4.13
N ARG A 65 -18.83 -2.02 3.17
CA ARG A 65 -20.13 -1.58 2.63
C ARG A 65 -20.89 -2.67 1.86
N LYS A 66 -20.19 -3.62 1.24
CA LYS A 66 -20.83 -4.71 0.50
C LYS A 66 -21.33 -5.85 1.39
N THR A 67 -20.75 -6.03 2.58
CA THR A 67 -21.20 -7.04 3.54
C THR A 67 -22.34 -6.58 4.43
N VAL A 68 -22.46 -5.27 4.69
CA VAL A 68 -23.53 -4.69 5.54
C VAL A 68 -24.83 -4.43 4.76
N GLY A 69 -24.76 -4.33 3.43
CA GLY A 69 -25.90 -3.96 2.57
C GLY A 69 -26.76 -5.10 2.03
N THR A 70 -26.54 -6.36 2.42
CA THR A 70 -27.40 -7.49 2.02
C THR A 70 -28.42 -7.76 3.13
N PRO A 71 -29.66 -7.24 3.08
CA PRO A 71 -30.72 -7.78 3.92
C PRO A 71 -30.92 -9.25 3.54
N ALA A 72 -30.99 -10.11 4.56
CA ALA A 72 -31.37 -11.51 4.39
C ALA A 72 -32.72 -11.56 3.67
N ALA A 73 -32.74 -12.22 2.51
CA ALA A 73 -33.96 -12.61 1.82
C ALA A 73 -34.45 -13.96 2.36
#